data_AF-A0AAU6RSH9-F1
#
_entry.id   AF-A0AAU6RSH9-F1
#
_cell.length_a   1.000
_cell.length_b   1.000
_cell.length_c   1.000
_cell.angle_alpha   90.00
_cell.angle_beta   90.00
_cell.angle_gamma   90.00
#
_symmetry.space_group_name_H-M   'P 1'
#
loop_
_entity.id
_entity.type
_entity.pdbx_description
1 polymer ?
#
loop_
_entity_poly.entity_id
_entity_poly.type
_entity_poly.pdbx_seq_one_letter_code
_entity_poly.pdbx_strand_id
1 'polypeptide(L)' 'MKDDGILYVAINPQNEDELAIHTINGNTYVSKDESEEEWKKILVEGQVN' A
#
# COMPACT_ATOMS: atom_id res chain seq x y z
N MET A 1 17.47 -9.29 -5.70
CA MET A 1 16.16 -9.36 -6.39
C MET A 1 15.72 -7.92 -6.60
N LYS A 2 15.45 -7.51 -7.84
CA LYS A 2 15.33 -6.08 -8.21
C LYS A 2 13.89 -5.58 -8.26
N ASP A 3 12.92 -6.49 -8.13
CA ASP A 3 11.50 -6.18 -8.27
C ASP A 3 10.81 -6.28 -6.91
N ASP A 4 10.15 -5.19 -6.50
CA ASP A 4 9.34 -5.13 -5.29
C ASP A 4 7.93 -5.62 -5.60
N GLY A 5 7.68 -6.91 -5.33
CA GLY A 5 6.39 -7.53 -5.60
C GLY A 5 5.35 -7.23 -4.52
N ILE A 6 4.07 -7.22 -4.90
CA ILE A 6 2.95 -7.15 -3.95
C ILE A 6 2.86 -8.47 -3.20
N LEU A 7 2.80 -8.40 -1.87
CA LEU A 7 2.58 -9.55 -0.99
C LEU A 7 1.15 -9.59 -0.46
N TYR A 8 0.61 -8.43 -0.07
CA TYR A 8 -0.75 -8.30 0.44
C TYR A 8 -1.49 -7.11 -0.16
N VAL A 9 -2.79 -7.26 -0.28
CA VAL A 9 -3.75 -6.21 -0.66
C VAL A 9 -4.90 -6.24 0.36
N ALA A 10 -5.32 -5.08 0.84
CA ALA A 10 -6.42 -4.95 1.80
C ALA A 10 -7.32 -3.77 1.45
N ILE A 11 -8.64 -3.99 1.53
CA ILE A 11 -9.67 -2.95 1.35
C ILE A 11 -10.21 -2.58 2.72
N ASN A 12 -10.43 -1.29 2.97
CA ASN A 12 -11.04 -0.84 4.21
C ASN A 12 -12.55 -1.21 4.23
N PRO A 13 -13.03 -2.02 5.19
CA PRO A 13 -14.44 -2.43 5.24
C PRO A 13 -15.41 -1.29 5.60
N GLN A 14 -14.90 -0.14 6.02
CA GLN A 14 -15.70 1.05 6.32
C GLN A 14 -15.67 2.09 5.19
N ASN A 15 -14.78 1.91 4.21
CA ASN A 15 -14.62 2.76 3.04
C ASN A 15 -14.03 1.93 1.90
N GLU A 16 -14.87 1.40 1.02
CA GLU A 16 -14.45 0.47 -0.05
C GLU A 16 -13.48 1.12 -1.05
N ASP A 17 -13.45 2.45 -1.10
CA ASP A 17 -12.54 3.24 -1.94
C ASP A 17 -11.10 3.31 -1.37
N GLU A 18 -10.88 2.90 -0.11
CA GLU A 18 -9.56 2.92 0.51
C GLU A 18 -8.87 1.55 0.41
N LEU A 19 -7.67 1.56 -0.14
CA LEU A 19 -6.88 0.37 -0.46
C LEU A 19 -5.46 0.48 0.12
N ALA A 20 -4.96 -0.61 0.69
CA ALA A 20 -3.58 -0.74 1.14
C ALA A 20 -2.85 -1.87 0.41
N ILE A 21 -1.60 -1.61 0.04
CA ILE A 21 -0.69 -2.59 -0.58
C ILE A 21 0.56 -2.73 0.28
N HIS A 22 0.93 -3.97 0.61
CA HIS A 22 2.19 -4.30 1.27
C HIS A 22 3.10 -5.11 0.34
N THR A 23 4.37 -4.74 0.27
CA THR A 23 5.33 -5.31 -0.68
C THR A 23 6.39 -6.20 -0.03
N ILE A 24 7.08 -7.01 -0.83
CA ILE A 24 8.13 -7.93 -0.37
C ILE A 24 9.27 -7.16 0.33
N ASN A 25 9.59 -5.95 -0.12
CA ASN A 25 10.63 -5.12 0.51
C ASN A 25 10.12 -4.39 1.76
N GLY A 26 8.92 -4.67 2.24
CA GLY A 26 8.36 -4.09 3.47
C GLY A 26 7.84 -2.66 3.30
N ASN A 27 7.62 -2.21 2.06
CA ASN A 27 6.95 -0.93 1.81
C ASN A 27 5.44 -1.11 1.94
N THR A 28 4.76 -0.06 2.44
CA THR A 28 3.29 -0.02 2.46
C THR A 28 2.79 1.26 1.85
N TYR A 29 1.82 1.13 0.96
CA TYR A 29 1.16 2.22 0.26
C TYR A 29 -0.33 2.20 0.57
N VAL A 30 -0.92 3.37 0.70
CA VAL A 30 -2.37 3.55 0.88
C VAL A 30 -2.88 4.50 -0.19
N SER A 31 -3.94 4.11 -0.89
CA SER A 31 -4.81 5.00 -1.64
C SER A 31 -6.08 5.24 -0.84
N LYS A 32 -6.60 6.47 -0.89
CA LYS A 32 -7.85 6.87 -0.19
C LYS A 32 -9.06 6.96 -1.11
N ASP A 33 -8.85 6.77 -2.40
CA ASP A 33 -9.89 6.80 -3.40
C ASP A 33 -9.66 5.64 -4.40
N GLU A 34 -10.70 5.36 -5.19
CA GLU A 34 -10.65 4.36 -6.26
C GLU A 34 -9.62 4.72 -7.36
N SER A 35 -9.03 5.92 -7.32
CA SER A 35 -8.08 6.35 -8.33
C SER A 35 -6.69 5.78 -8.05
N GLU A 36 -6.08 5.21 -9.09
CA GLU A 36 -4.71 4.70 -9.05
C GLU A 36 -3.66 5.84 -9.02
N GLU A 37 -4.09 7.10 -8.96
CA GLU A 37 -3.25 8.27 -9.22
C GLU A 37 -2.48 8.75 -7.97
N GLU A 38 -2.99 8.53 -6.75
CA GLU A 38 -2.36 9.03 -5.52
C GLU A 38 -2.12 7.96 -4.46
N TRP A 39 -0.92 7.38 -4.48
CA TRP A 39 -0.46 6.44 -3.45
C TRP A 39 0.41 7.13 -2.41
N LYS A 40 -0.03 7.12 -1.15
CA LYS A 40 0.81 7.56 -0.03
C LYS A 40 1.60 6.38 0.53
N LYS A 41 2.93 6.47 0.47
CA LYS A 41 3.81 5.54 1.20
C LYS A 41 3.79 5.86 2.70
N ILE A 42 3.39 4.91 3.52
CA ILE A 42 3.27 5.04 4.99
C ILE A 42 4.29 4.19 5.76
N LEU A 43 4.84 3.15 5.12
CA LEU A 43 5.95 2.36 5.65
C LEU A 43 7.05 2.24 4.61
N VAL A 44 8.30 2.44 5.04
CA VAL A 44 9.52 2.26 4.25
C VAL A 44 10.34 1.16 4.91
N GLU A 45 10.53 0.04 4.22
CA GLU A 45 11.34 -1.08 4.72
C GLU A 45 10.94 -1.52 6.16
N GLY A 46 9.63 -1.52 6.44
CA GLY A 46 9.08 -1.87 7.76
C GLY A 46 9.14 -0.76 8.83
N GLN A 47 9.57 0.45 8.48
CA GLN A 47 9.64 1.60 9.40
C GLN A 47 8.59 2.65 9.06
N VAL A 48 8.03 3.29 10.09
CA VAL A 48 7.06 4.38 9.96
C VAL A 48 7.78 5.64 9.49
N ASN A 49 7.21 6.28 8.47
CA ASN A 49 7.71 7.52 7.88
C ASN A 49 7.13 8.75 8.60
#